data_AF-A0A5P1E9D7-F1
#
_entry.id   AF-A0A5P1E9D7-F1
#
_cell.length_a   1.000
_cell.length_b   1.000
_cell.length_c   1.000
_cell.angle_alpha   90.00
_cell.angle_beta   90.00
_cell.angle_gamma   90.00
#
_symmetry.space_group_name_H-M   'P 1'
#
loop_
_entity.id
_entity.type
_entity.pdbx_description
1 polymer ?
#
loop_
_entity_poly.entity_id
_entity_poly.type
_entity_poly.pdbx_seq_one_letter_code
_entity_poly.pdbx_strand_id
1 'polypeptide(L)'
;MNVGITWKLPLTWSCAKPPFYANRFLMGSGYERGSIAISLQSSHSHEWHLDQFNGCKVEAVVFQVVPWYVKVYYHTLKIFIDGKPQIVSDVVENMRISPSEDKVSPGMLELMLRFPCNMQSASLVLDFDKGFLHIDEYPPDANQGFDISSALISFPNFYSNRTYLIDDSLTQSPLLLEFQEENIVQSYTEVLLVPLTTPDFSMPYNVITFTCTVLALYFGSLLNVLRRRVGEEERLLKCQVEKTALLPLLLSRLVSKFKRQNRELSQSSSPSSSPSRGHKLILKAILVAVAAIVYFYLLNDE
;
A
#
# COMPACT_ATOMS: atom_id res chain seq x y z
N MET A 1 25.27 5.52 7.26
CA MET A 1 26.11 6.73 7.42
C MET A 1 26.08 7.06 8.91
N ASN A 2 27.18 6.85 9.64
CA ASN A 2 27.21 7.01 11.10
C ASN A 2 27.79 8.40 11.41
N VAL A 3 26.94 9.34 11.82
CA VAL A 3 27.36 10.70 12.15
C VAL A 3 27.62 10.76 13.66
N GLY A 4 28.90 10.86 14.03
CA GLY A 4 29.30 11.10 15.41
C GLY A 4 29.41 12.59 15.70
N ILE A 5 28.72 13.07 16.74
CA ILE A 5 28.84 14.47 17.21
C ILE A 5 29.79 14.47 18.40
N THR A 6 30.86 15.27 18.32
CA THR A 6 31.79 15.51 19.43
C THR A 6 31.75 16.99 19.82
N TRP A 7 31.50 17.25 21.10
CA TRP A 7 31.45 18.61 21.63
C TRP A 7 32.84 19.06 22.05
N LYS A 8 33.28 20.24 21.60
CA LYS A 8 34.55 20.84 22.03
C LYS A 8 34.47 21.51 23.41
N LEU A 9 33.26 21.89 23.82
CA LEU A 9 32.99 22.59 25.08
C LEU A 9 32.13 21.70 25.99
N PRO A 10 32.32 21.77 27.33
CA PRO A 10 31.47 21.09 28.27
C PRO A 10 30.04 21.67 28.21
N LEU A 11 29.07 20.82 27.85
CA LEU A 11 27.66 21.16 27.86
C LEU A 11 27.04 20.74 29.20
N THR A 12 26.58 21.69 30.00
CA THR A 12 25.79 21.41 31.21
C THR A 12 24.31 21.60 30.89
N TRP A 13 23.53 20.53 31.01
CA TRP A 13 22.08 20.57 30.83
C TRP A 13 21.40 20.52 32.19
N SER A 14 20.75 21.61 32.58
CA SER A 14 19.77 21.65 33.67
C SER A 14 18.37 21.38 33.11
N CYS A 15 17.95 20.12 33.13
CA CYS A 15 16.59 19.75 32.74
C CYS A 15 15.69 19.69 33.98
N ALA A 16 14.60 20.46 34.00
CA ALA A 16 13.53 20.21 34.96
C ALA A 16 12.93 18.83 34.66
N LYS A 17 12.85 17.96 35.66
CA LYS A 17 12.25 16.63 35.47
C LYS A 17 10.75 16.82 35.20
N PRO A 18 10.17 16.06 34.27
CA PRO A 18 8.73 16.12 34.06
C PRO A 18 7.99 15.73 35.35
N PRO A 19 6.89 16.42 35.69
CA PRO A 19 6.10 16.13 36.89
C PRO A 19 5.48 14.74 36.86
N PHE A 20 5.15 14.25 35.66
CA PHE A 20 4.53 12.96 35.45
C PHE A 20 5.29 12.13 34.41
N TYR A 21 5.46 10.85 34.69
CA TYR A 21 5.85 9.83 33.74
C TYR A 21 4.63 9.32 32.98
N ALA A 22 4.74 9.26 31.65
CA ALA A 22 3.62 8.99 30.78
C ALA A 22 3.78 7.65 30.06
N ASN A 23 2.85 6.74 30.31
CA ASN A 23 2.75 5.45 29.65
C ASN A 23 1.47 5.36 28.83
N ARG A 24 1.53 4.59 27.76
CA ARG A 24 0.36 4.36 26.90
C ARG A 24 0.25 2.87 26.62
N PHE A 25 -0.98 2.35 26.72
CA PHE A 25 -1.24 0.94 26.49
C PHE A 25 -2.61 0.72 25.85
N LEU A 26 -2.74 -0.43 25.19
CA LEU A 26 -3.98 -0.86 24.56
C LEU A 26 -4.78 -1.67 25.58
N MET A 27 -6.07 -1.37 25.70
CA MET A 27 -7.02 -2.13 26.51
C MET A 27 -8.07 -2.79 25.62
N GLY A 28 -8.66 -3.86 26.14
CA GLY A 28 -9.70 -4.62 25.46
C GLY A 28 -9.16 -5.84 24.70
N SER A 29 -10.03 -6.82 24.52
CA SER A 29 -9.78 -8.03 23.75
C SER A 29 -10.73 -8.08 22.55
N GLY A 30 -10.22 -8.53 21.41
CA GLY A 30 -11.01 -8.69 20.19
C GLY A 30 -10.49 -7.86 19.01
N TYR A 31 -11.17 -8.04 17.88
CA TYR A 31 -10.75 -7.50 16.59
C TYR A 31 -11.62 -6.33 16.10
N GLU A 32 -12.74 -6.05 16.75
CA GLU A 32 -13.65 -4.96 16.37
C GLU A 32 -13.44 -3.73 17.27
N ARG A 33 -13.45 -3.91 18.59
CA ARG A 33 -13.34 -2.82 19.56
C ARG A 33 -12.03 -2.88 20.35
N GLY A 34 -11.55 -1.73 20.77
CA GLY A 34 -10.45 -1.57 21.71
C GLY A 34 -10.58 -0.26 22.47
N SER A 35 -9.67 -0.03 23.41
CA SER A 35 -9.57 1.24 24.11
C SER A 35 -8.11 1.66 24.22
N ILE A 36 -7.82 2.95 24.05
CA ILE A 36 -6.50 3.52 24.27
C ILE A 36 -6.49 4.10 25.68
N ALA A 37 -5.51 3.68 26.48
CA ALA A 37 -5.28 4.23 27.80
C ALA A 37 -3.95 4.97 27.87
N ILE A 38 -3.96 6.16 28.45
CA ILE A 38 -2.77 6.96 28.77
C ILE A 38 -2.71 7.07 30.29
N SER A 39 -1.65 6.55 30.90
CA SER A 39 -1.37 6.61 32.32
C SER A 39 -0.30 7.66 32.59
N LEU A 40 -0.59 8.57 33.50
CA LEU A 40 0.34 9.55 34.06
C LEU A 40 0.66 9.15 35.49
N GLN A 41 1.93 8.93 35.82
CA GLN A 41 2.40 8.59 37.17
C GLN A 41 3.27 9.70 37.72
N SER A 42 3.07 10.11 38.96
CA SER A 42 3.87 11.15 39.60
C SER A 42 5.33 10.72 39.74
N SER A 43 6.26 11.60 39.36
CA SER A 43 7.69 11.34 39.52
C SER A 43 8.18 11.53 40.97
N HIS A 44 7.30 11.93 41.90
CA HIS A 44 7.56 12.20 43.32
C HIS A 44 8.75 13.17 43.60
N SER A 45 9.29 13.83 42.56
CA SER A 45 10.58 14.50 42.64
C SER A 45 10.50 16.02 42.84
N HIS A 46 9.30 16.58 42.98
CA HIS A 46 9.10 18.02 43.16
C HIS A 46 8.25 18.31 44.40
N GLU A 47 8.86 19.02 45.36
CA GLU A 47 8.11 19.90 46.25
C GLU A 47 7.49 20.98 45.36
N TRP A 48 6.17 20.92 45.16
CA TRP A 48 5.45 21.84 44.32
C TRP A 48 5.50 23.25 44.93
N HIS A 49 6.52 24.03 44.59
CA HIS A 49 6.58 25.47 44.88
C HIS A 49 5.68 26.23 43.89
N LEU A 50 4.38 25.96 43.95
CA LEU A 50 3.36 26.76 43.27
C LEU A 50 2.50 27.42 44.35
N ASP A 51 2.29 28.73 44.19
CA ASP A 51 1.71 29.67 45.15
C ASP A 51 0.77 29.04 46.19
N GLN A 52 1.22 29.09 47.44
CA GLN A 52 0.58 28.54 48.64
C GLN A 52 -0.80 29.14 48.97
N PHE A 53 -1.29 30.07 48.12
CA PHE A 53 -2.52 30.83 48.33
C PHE A 53 -3.72 30.35 47.50
N ASN A 54 -3.52 29.57 46.43
CA ASN A 54 -4.59 28.94 45.65
C ASN A 54 -4.19 27.49 45.37
N GLY A 55 -5.03 26.53 45.77
CA GLY A 55 -4.71 25.09 45.75
C GLY A 55 -3.87 24.66 44.54
N CYS A 56 -2.75 24.00 44.80
CA CYS A 56 -1.75 23.63 43.80
C CYS A 56 -2.37 22.78 42.69
N LYS A 57 -2.24 23.24 41.44
CA LYS A 57 -2.67 22.55 40.22
C LYS A 57 -1.53 22.45 39.22
N VAL A 58 -1.47 21.32 38.53
CA VAL A 58 -0.48 21.01 37.49
C VAL A 58 -1.20 20.93 36.17
N GLU A 59 -0.72 21.70 35.20
CA GLU A 59 -1.26 21.69 33.84
C GLU A 59 -0.47 20.73 32.96
N ALA A 60 -1.20 19.92 32.18
CA ALA A 60 -0.63 18.99 31.22
C ALA A 60 -1.43 19.03 29.93
N VAL A 61 -0.76 19.19 28.80
CA VAL A 61 -1.37 19.18 27.47
C VAL A 61 -1.04 17.85 26.79
N VAL A 62 -2.06 17.05 26.52
CA VAL A 62 -1.93 15.78 25.80
C VAL A 62 -2.32 15.97 24.35
N PHE A 63 -1.36 15.76 23.45
CA PHE A 63 -1.56 15.78 22.01
C PHE A 63 -1.39 14.37 21.46
N GLN A 64 -2.41 13.87 20.76
CA GLN A 64 -2.43 12.53 20.19
C GLN A 64 -2.91 12.57 18.75
N VAL A 65 -2.14 11.92 17.87
CA VAL A 65 -2.52 11.68 16.47
C VAL A 65 -2.87 10.21 16.31
N VAL A 66 -3.99 9.93 15.67
CA VAL A 66 -4.52 8.59 15.47
C VAL A 66 -4.85 8.37 13.98
N PRO A 67 -4.34 7.30 13.34
CA PRO A 67 -4.66 6.99 11.95
C PRO A 67 -6.15 6.76 11.71
N TRP A 68 -6.61 6.95 10.46
CA TRP A 68 -8.02 6.83 10.08
C TRP A 68 -8.66 5.46 10.30
N TYR A 69 -7.85 4.39 10.28
CA TYR A 69 -8.31 3.04 10.57
C TYR A 69 -8.51 2.77 12.07
N VAL A 70 -8.29 3.76 12.94
CA VAL A 70 -8.60 3.68 14.37
C VAL A 70 -9.64 4.75 14.69
N LYS A 71 -10.90 4.32 14.73
CA LYS A 71 -12.06 5.21 14.86
C LYS A 71 -12.32 5.50 16.34
N VAL A 72 -11.70 6.56 16.85
CA VAL A 72 -11.78 6.93 18.27
C VAL A 72 -13.11 7.60 18.60
N TYR A 73 -13.75 7.15 19.68
CA TYR A 73 -14.94 7.77 20.23
C TYR A 73 -14.56 8.81 21.28
N TYR A 74 -14.28 10.05 20.86
CA TYR A 74 -13.87 11.13 21.76
C TYR A 74 -14.85 11.41 22.91
N HIS A 75 -16.14 11.15 22.72
CA HIS A 75 -17.18 11.30 23.75
C HIS A 75 -17.09 10.25 24.88
N THR A 76 -16.31 9.17 24.70
CA THR A 76 -16.14 8.09 25.69
C THR A 76 -15.00 8.35 26.68
N LEU A 77 -14.40 9.54 26.64
CA LEU A 77 -13.29 9.91 27.51
C LEU A 77 -13.65 9.67 28.98
N LYS A 78 -12.96 8.72 29.61
CA LYS A 78 -13.04 8.46 31.04
C LYS A 78 -11.73 8.86 31.68
N ILE A 79 -11.81 9.62 32.75
CA ILE A 79 -10.65 10.08 33.51
C ILE A 79 -10.70 9.45 34.90
N PHE A 80 -9.61 8.83 35.30
CA PHE A 80 -9.43 8.28 36.64
C PHE A 80 -8.27 9.00 37.31
N ILE A 81 -8.47 9.47 38.53
CA ILE A 81 -7.43 10.05 39.39
C ILE A 81 -7.31 9.15 40.62
N ASP A 82 -6.12 8.61 40.87
CA ASP A 82 -5.83 7.67 41.96
C ASP A 82 -6.84 6.51 42.04
N GLY A 83 -7.22 5.98 40.87
CA GLY A 83 -8.18 4.89 40.71
C GLY A 83 -9.66 5.28 40.86
N LYS A 84 -9.97 6.54 41.16
CA LYS A 84 -11.35 7.03 41.28
C LYS A 84 -11.80 7.72 39.99
N PRO A 85 -12.99 7.39 39.46
CA PRO A 85 -13.52 8.08 38.28
C PRO A 85 -13.80 9.55 38.61
N GLN A 86 -13.38 10.44 37.72
CA GLN A 86 -13.61 11.88 37.82
C GLN A 86 -14.53 12.37 36.71
N ILE A 87 -15.21 13.48 36.99
CA ILE A 87 -16.03 14.15 35.99
C ILE A 87 -15.10 14.87 35.01
N VAL A 88 -15.30 14.66 33.72
CA VAL A 88 -14.42 15.18 32.67
C VAL A 88 -14.32 16.72 32.71
N SER A 89 -15.42 17.42 32.99
CA SER A 89 -15.46 18.89 33.07
C SER A 89 -14.59 19.49 34.17
N ASP A 90 -14.29 18.73 35.21
CA ASP A 90 -13.56 19.24 36.38
C ASP A 90 -12.04 19.17 36.15
N VAL A 91 -11.60 18.30 35.23
CA VAL A 91 -10.19 18.03 34.93
C VAL A 91 -9.79 18.60 33.56
N VAL A 92 -10.68 18.54 32.56
CA VAL A 92 -10.42 19.00 31.20
C VAL A 92 -10.86 20.45 31.06
N GLU A 93 -9.91 21.34 30.83
CA GLU A 93 -10.20 22.77 30.62
C GLU A 93 -10.54 23.08 29.17
N ASN A 94 -9.83 22.43 28.24
CA ASN A 94 -10.05 22.61 26.82
C ASN A 94 -9.80 21.28 26.08
N MET A 95 -10.63 21.02 25.07
CA MET A 95 -10.56 19.83 24.24
C MET A 95 -10.74 20.24 22.78
N ARG A 96 -9.68 20.13 21.98
CA ARG A 96 -9.73 20.31 20.53
C ARG A 96 -9.64 18.96 19.85
N ILE A 97 -10.59 18.71 18.97
CA ILE A 97 -10.74 17.43 18.28
C ILE A 97 -10.85 17.71 16.80
N SER A 98 -10.05 17.01 16.02
CA SER A 98 -10.23 16.87 14.58
C SER A 98 -10.48 15.38 14.31
N PRO A 99 -11.71 14.96 14.01
CA PRO A 99 -11.99 13.55 13.78
C PRO A 99 -11.28 13.04 12.52
N SER A 100 -10.95 11.76 12.50
CA SER A 100 -10.34 11.12 11.33
C SER A 100 -11.35 10.95 10.20
N GLU A 101 -10.87 11.10 8.96
CA GLU A 101 -11.64 10.79 7.76
C GLU A 101 -11.02 9.59 7.04
N ASP A 102 -11.84 8.59 6.73
CA ASP A 102 -11.41 7.31 6.15
C ASP A 102 -10.56 7.55 4.88
N LYS A 103 -9.30 7.11 4.92
CA LYS A 103 -8.28 7.24 3.86
C LYS A 103 -7.85 8.67 3.49
N VAL A 104 -8.36 9.71 4.16
CA VAL A 104 -8.05 11.11 3.83
C VAL A 104 -7.16 11.77 4.88
N SER A 105 -7.55 11.70 6.16
CA SER A 105 -6.86 12.43 7.22
C SER A 105 -6.83 11.67 8.55
N PRO A 106 -5.73 11.79 9.33
CA PRO A 106 -5.67 11.23 10.67
C PRO A 106 -6.51 12.07 11.65
N GLY A 107 -7.00 11.42 12.69
CA GLY A 107 -7.66 12.08 13.81
C GLY A 107 -6.62 12.74 14.72
N MET A 108 -6.95 13.91 15.24
CA MET A 108 -6.12 14.64 16.19
C MET A 108 -6.93 14.96 17.45
N LEU A 109 -6.30 14.78 18.60
CA LEU A 109 -6.85 15.10 19.91
C LEU A 109 -5.84 15.94 20.67
N GLU A 110 -6.28 17.10 21.15
CA GLU A 110 -5.54 17.96 22.05
C GLU A 110 -6.38 18.20 23.30
N LEU A 111 -5.85 17.80 24.46
CA LEU A 111 -6.50 17.91 25.76
C LEU A 111 -5.65 18.77 26.68
N MET A 112 -6.23 19.85 27.20
CA MET A 112 -5.63 20.66 28.24
C MET A 112 -6.20 20.22 29.59
N LEU A 113 -5.36 19.60 30.41
CA LEU A 113 -5.73 18.93 31.64
C LEU A 113 -5.17 19.69 32.84
N ARG A 114 -5.98 19.83 33.90
CA ARG A 114 -5.54 20.33 35.19
C ARG A 114 -5.71 19.27 36.27
N PHE A 115 -4.58 18.79 36.77
CA PHE A 115 -4.51 17.82 37.85
C PHE A 115 -4.21 18.50 39.19
N PRO A 116 -4.69 17.96 40.31
CA PRO A 116 -4.26 18.42 41.62
C PRO A 116 -2.85 17.90 41.93
N CYS A 117 -2.03 18.68 42.63
CA CYS A 117 -0.63 18.32 42.91
C CYS A 117 -0.44 17.12 43.85
N ASN A 118 -1.47 16.74 44.61
CA ASN A 118 -1.44 15.57 45.50
C ASN A 118 -1.72 14.24 44.78
N MET A 119 -1.95 14.27 43.48
CA MET A 119 -2.22 13.09 42.67
C MET A 119 -0.97 12.20 42.54
N GLN A 120 -1.15 10.90 42.71
CA GLN A 120 -0.11 9.90 42.46
C GLN A 120 -0.20 9.35 41.04
N SER A 121 -1.43 9.14 40.54
CA SER A 121 -1.67 8.59 39.21
C SER A 121 -2.92 9.18 38.57
N ALA A 122 -2.87 9.44 37.26
CA ALA A 122 -4.03 9.68 36.42
C ALA A 122 -4.07 8.67 35.28
N SER A 123 -5.28 8.32 34.83
CA SER A 123 -5.48 7.49 33.65
C SER A 123 -6.59 8.07 32.79
N LEU A 124 -6.31 8.26 31.50
CA LEU A 124 -7.26 8.70 30.50
C LEU A 124 -7.56 7.51 29.61
N VAL A 125 -8.83 7.17 29.43
CA VAL A 125 -9.28 6.03 28.63
C VAL A 125 -10.26 6.50 27.57
N LEU A 126 -9.99 6.11 26.31
CA LEU A 126 -10.84 6.39 25.16
C LEU A 126 -11.14 5.09 24.43
N ASP A 127 -12.41 4.83 24.17
CA ASP A 127 -12.84 3.66 23.41
C ASP A 127 -12.73 3.96 21.89
N PHE A 128 -12.42 2.95 21.09
CA PHE A 128 -12.29 3.06 19.65
C PHE A 128 -12.67 1.77 18.93
N ASP A 129 -13.05 1.91 17.66
CA ASP A 129 -13.28 0.79 16.76
C ASP A 129 -12.13 0.64 15.75
N LYS A 130 -11.78 -0.62 15.46
CA LYS A 130 -10.77 -1.00 14.49
C LYS A 130 -11.41 -0.99 13.09
N GLY A 131 -10.81 -0.24 12.19
CA GLY A 131 -11.23 -0.19 10.79
C GLY A 131 -10.91 -1.47 10.05
N PHE A 132 -11.74 -1.80 9.07
CA PHE A 132 -11.47 -2.85 8.10
C PHE A 132 -10.68 -2.24 6.95
N LEU A 133 -9.48 -2.76 6.72
CA LEU A 133 -8.64 -2.35 5.61
C LEU A 133 -8.82 -3.31 4.42
N HIS A 134 -8.54 -2.79 3.24
CA HIS A 134 -8.40 -3.63 2.06
C HIS A 134 -7.09 -4.40 2.10
N ILE A 135 -7.04 -5.52 1.39
CA ILE A 135 -5.85 -6.40 1.33
C ILE A 135 -4.59 -5.65 0.88
N ASP A 136 -4.74 -4.67 -0.02
CA ASP A 136 -3.63 -3.87 -0.56
C ASP A 136 -3.09 -2.82 0.43
N GLU A 137 -3.81 -2.57 1.53
CA GLU A 137 -3.44 -1.57 2.55
C GLU A 137 -2.68 -2.20 3.73
N TYR A 138 -2.62 -3.54 3.81
CA TYR A 138 -1.85 -4.22 4.84
C TYR A 138 -0.34 -4.15 4.54
N PRO A 139 0.51 -4.04 5.58
CA PRO A 139 1.92 -4.32 5.42
C PRO A 139 2.14 -5.78 4.99
N PRO A 140 3.33 -6.12 4.45
CA PRO A 140 3.65 -7.48 4.03
C PRO A 140 3.41 -8.56 5.10
N ASP A 141 3.53 -8.20 6.39
CA ASP A 141 3.12 -9.04 7.51
C ASP A 141 1.90 -8.43 8.22
N ALA A 142 0.72 -8.91 7.86
CA ALA A 142 -0.54 -8.45 8.45
C ALA A 142 -0.72 -8.88 9.93
N ASN A 143 0.00 -9.92 10.38
CA ASN A 143 -0.19 -10.47 11.73
C ASN A 143 0.52 -9.64 12.81
N GLN A 144 1.49 -8.81 12.44
CA GLN A 144 2.17 -7.92 13.38
C GLN A 144 1.23 -6.86 13.96
N GLY A 145 0.28 -6.36 13.15
CA GLY A 145 -0.55 -5.20 13.51
C GLY A 145 0.05 -3.89 13.01
N PHE A 146 -0.58 -2.78 13.42
CA PHE A 146 -0.24 -1.43 12.96
C PHE A 146 0.28 -0.58 14.11
N ASP A 147 1.39 0.11 13.89
CA ASP A 147 1.98 1.03 14.84
C ASP A 147 1.28 2.40 14.79
N ILE A 148 0.82 2.86 15.96
CA ILE A 148 0.29 4.20 16.15
C ILE A 148 1.34 5.04 16.88
N SER A 149 1.68 6.18 16.28
CA SER A 149 2.61 7.16 16.82
C SER A 149 2.32 7.50 18.28
N SER A 150 3.40 7.71 19.05
CA SER A 150 3.37 8.16 20.43
C SER A 150 2.52 9.42 20.62
N ALA A 151 1.82 9.51 21.75
CA ALA A 151 1.23 10.75 22.22
C ALA A 151 2.31 11.65 22.85
N LEU A 152 2.21 12.95 22.60
CA LEU A 152 3.05 14.00 23.15
C LEU A 152 2.35 14.60 24.38
N ILE A 153 3.07 14.73 25.49
CA ILE A 153 2.56 15.36 26.70
C ILE A 153 3.47 16.52 27.06
N SER A 154 2.93 17.72 27.01
CA SER A 154 3.64 18.97 27.30
C SER A 154 3.23 19.53 28.66
N PHE A 155 4.19 20.06 29.40
CA PHE A 155 3.97 20.62 30.73
C PHE A 155 4.27 22.13 30.70
N PRO A 156 3.31 23.00 30.38
CA PRO A 156 3.55 24.42 30.09
C PRO A 156 4.18 25.21 31.24
N ASN A 157 4.00 24.76 32.48
CA ASN A 157 4.57 25.40 33.68
C ASN A 157 5.99 24.90 34.02
N PHE A 158 6.57 24.05 33.18
CA PHE A 158 7.89 23.46 33.39
C PHE A 158 8.80 23.79 32.21
N TYR A 159 9.96 24.37 32.52
CA TYR A 159 10.92 24.81 31.52
C TYR A 159 12.24 24.08 31.68
N SER A 160 12.87 23.77 30.56
CA SER A 160 14.23 23.25 30.46
C SER A 160 15.08 24.29 29.75
N ASN A 161 16.19 24.67 30.36
CA ASN A 161 17.16 25.59 29.78
C ASN A 161 18.47 24.86 29.48
N ARG A 162 19.16 25.30 28.42
CA ARG A 162 20.50 24.80 28.10
C ARG A 162 21.47 25.93 28.39
N THR A 163 22.30 25.74 29.40
CA THR A 163 23.36 26.69 29.72
C THR A 163 24.64 26.22 29.04
N TYR A 164 25.25 27.11 28.27
CA TYR A 164 26.56 26.89 27.68
C TYR A 164 27.58 27.68 28.50
N LEU A 165 28.71 27.07 28.85
CA LEU A 165 29.87 27.79 29.38
C LEU A 165 30.56 28.49 28.19
N ILE A 166 30.02 29.64 27.81
CA ILE A 166 30.49 30.45 26.67
C ILE A 166 31.48 31.48 27.20
N ASP A 167 32.67 31.54 26.60
CA ASP A 167 33.52 32.74 26.59
C ASP A 167 32.85 33.77 25.67
N ASP A 168 32.74 35.04 26.09
CA ASP A 168 31.95 36.14 25.47
C ASP A 168 32.07 36.31 23.94
N SER A 169 33.04 35.67 23.28
CA SER A 169 33.31 35.72 21.84
C SER A 169 32.47 34.77 20.96
N LEU A 170 31.78 33.76 21.53
CA LEU A 170 31.01 32.76 20.76
C LEU A 170 29.49 32.96 20.81
N THR A 171 29.00 34.02 21.46
CA THR A 171 27.59 34.43 21.55
C THR A 171 26.97 34.88 20.22
N GLN A 172 27.73 34.85 19.13
CA GLN A 172 27.34 35.48 17.86
C GLN A 172 26.53 34.61 16.89
N SER A 173 26.40 33.30 17.14
CA SER A 173 25.60 32.43 16.27
C SER A 173 24.12 32.44 16.70
N PRO A 174 23.18 32.89 15.84
CA PRO A 174 21.75 32.96 16.19
C PRO A 174 21.16 31.60 16.57
N LEU A 175 21.69 30.52 15.99
CA LEU A 175 21.28 29.14 16.26
C LEU A 175 21.59 28.68 17.71
N LEU A 176 22.69 29.17 18.32
CA LEU A 176 22.98 28.83 19.73
C LEU A 176 22.09 29.59 20.70
N LEU A 177 21.71 30.83 20.37
CA LEU A 177 20.77 31.61 21.18
C LEU A 177 19.38 30.95 21.20
N GLU A 178 18.93 30.43 20.06
CA GLU A 178 17.67 29.67 19.95
C GLU A 178 17.68 28.39 20.81
N PHE A 179 18.85 27.75 20.99
CA PHE A 179 18.97 26.61 21.91
C PHE A 179 19.07 26.99 23.40
N GLN A 180 19.35 28.25 23.73
CA GLN A 180 19.33 28.74 25.11
C GLN A 180 17.93 29.12 25.59
N GLU A 181 16.97 29.26 24.66
CA GLU A 181 15.59 29.58 25.01
C GLU A 181 14.98 28.54 25.94
N GLU A 182 14.13 29.02 26.85
CA GLU A 182 13.38 28.18 27.77
C GLU A 182 12.37 27.34 26.99
N ASN A 183 12.69 26.06 26.84
CA ASN A 183 11.83 25.12 26.16
C ASN A 183 10.89 24.45 27.17
N ILE A 184 9.63 24.29 26.77
CA ILE A 184 8.63 23.59 27.59
C ILE A 184 9.06 22.12 27.74
N VAL A 185 8.94 21.58 28.96
CA VAL A 185 9.23 20.17 29.20
C VAL A 185 8.18 19.30 28.51
N GLN A 186 8.65 18.38 27.68
CA GLN A 186 7.83 17.46 26.91
C GLN A 186 8.21 16.02 27.23
N SER A 187 7.20 15.15 27.24
CA SER A 187 7.38 13.70 27.36
C SER A 187 6.63 12.99 26.25
N TYR A 188 7.23 11.93 25.73
CA TYR A 188 6.63 11.09 24.69
C TYR A 188 6.24 9.75 25.31
N THR A 189 5.04 9.30 24.99
CA THR A 189 4.57 7.97 25.38
C THR A 189 5.12 6.90 24.44
N GLU A 190 4.88 5.63 24.78
CA GLU A 190 5.24 4.50 23.93
C GLU A 190 4.39 4.46 22.64
N VAL A 191 4.97 3.89 21.59
CA VAL A 191 4.25 3.60 20.33
C VAL A 191 3.26 2.47 20.60
N LEU A 192 2.05 2.60 20.07
CA LEU A 192 0.98 1.65 20.34
C LEU A 192 0.78 0.70 19.16
N LEU A 193 1.01 -0.59 19.36
CA LEU A 193 0.73 -1.62 18.37
C LEU A 193 -0.72 -2.07 18.43
N VAL A 194 -1.48 -1.85 17.36
CA VAL A 194 -2.90 -2.22 17.26
C VAL A 194 -3.08 -3.39 16.28
N PRO A 195 -3.47 -4.59 16.76
CA PRO A 195 -3.79 -5.69 15.88
C PRO A 195 -5.16 -5.45 15.23
N LEU A 196 -5.19 -5.34 13.90
CA LEU A 196 -6.42 -5.23 13.11
C LEU A 196 -6.91 -6.63 12.68
N THR A 197 -8.16 -6.73 12.22
CA THR A 197 -8.68 -7.95 11.60
C THR A 197 -7.85 -8.29 10.38
N THR A 198 -7.11 -9.38 10.35
CA THR A 198 -6.40 -9.78 9.13
C THR A 198 -7.39 -10.43 8.16
N PRO A 199 -7.51 -9.94 6.91
CA PRO A 199 -8.34 -10.61 5.91
C PRO A 199 -7.71 -11.94 5.52
N ASP A 200 -8.52 -12.86 4.97
CA ASP A 200 -8.01 -14.12 4.44
C ASP A 200 -7.23 -13.89 3.13
N PHE A 201 -5.90 -13.81 3.23
CA PHE A 201 -5.01 -13.66 2.07
C PHE A 201 -5.02 -14.87 1.13
N SER A 202 -5.58 -16.02 1.54
CA SER A 202 -5.59 -17.23 0.72
C SER A 202 -6.63 -17.18 -0.41
N MET A 203 -7.75 -16.47 -0.23
CA MET A 203 -8.81 -16.41 -1.25
C MET A 203 -8.32 -15.76 -2.55
N PRO A 204 -7.67 -14.58 -2.54
CA PRO A 204 -7.12 -13.99 -3.76
C PRO A 204 -6.01 -14.84 -4.36
N TYR A 205 -5.19 -15.50 -3.53
CA TYR A 205 -4.15 -16.41 -4.02
C TYR A 205 -4.74 -17.58 -4.83
N ASN A 206 -5.84 -18.17 -4.36
CA ASN A 206 -6.55 -19.22 -5.09
C ASN A 206 -7.11 -18.73 -6.43
N VAL A 207 -7.59 -17.48 -6.50
CA VAL A 207 -8.08 -16.88 -7.76
C VAL A 207 -6.93 -16.59 -8.72
N ILE A 208 -5.80 -16.07 -8.23
CA ILE A 208 -4.61 -15.79 -9.05
C ILE A 208 -4.04 -17.09 -9.62
N THR A 209 -3.94 -18.14 -8.82
CA THR A 209 -3.46 -19.46 -9.29
C THR A 209 -4.40 -20.04 -10.34
N PHE A 210 -5.72 -19.98 -10.14
CA PHE A 210 -6.69 -20.42 -11.14
C PHE A 210 -6.57 -19.65 -12.46
N THR A 211 -6.57 -18.32 -12.42
CA THR A 211 -6.46 -17.49 -13.64
C THR A 211 -5.12 -17.69 -14.36
N CYS A 212 -4.01 -17.83 -13.61
CA CYS A 212 -2.70 -18.15 -14.17
C CYS A 212 -2.72 -19.49 -14.91
N THR A 213 -3.34 -20.54 -14.34
CA THR A 213 -3.46 -21.83 -15.03
C THR A 213 -4.30 -21.74 -16.30
N VAL A 214 -5.41 -21.01 -16.29
CA VAL A 214 -6.26 -20.79 -17.47
C VAL A 214 -5.48 -20.05 -18.56
N LEU A 215 -4.76 -18.98 -18.21
CA LEU A 215 -3.92 -18.22 -19.14
C LEU A 215 -2.79 -19.08 -19.72
N ALA A 216 -2.13 -19.90 -18.89
CA ALA A 216 -1.07 -20.80 -19.34
C ALA A 216 -1.58 -21.85 -20.33
N LEU A 217 -2.76 -22.44 -20.06
CA LEU A 217 -3.39 -23.39 -20.98
C LEU A 217 -3.87 -22.72 -22.27
N TYR A 218 -4.43 -21.51 -22.19
CA TYR A 218 -4.88 -20.75 -23.35
C TYR A 218 -3.69 -20.40 -24.28
N PHE A 219 -2.66 -19.75 -23.76
CA PHE A 219 -1.48 -19.39 -24.55
C PHE A 219 -0.69 -20.61 -25.00
N GLY A 220 -0.57 -21.64 -24.16
CA GLY A 220 0.07 -22.90 -24.53
C GLY A 220 -0.64 -23.61 -25.68
N SER A 221 -1.98 -23.67 -25.64
CA SER A 221 -2.80 -24.22 -26.72
C SER A 221 -2.70 -23.38 -28.00
N LEU A 222 -2.81 -22.05 -27.88
CA LEU A 222 -2.71 -21.12 -29.01
C LEU A 222 -1.36 -21.24 -29.72
N LEU A 223 -0.25 -21.19 -28.98
CA LEU A 223 1.10 -21.34 -29.52
C LEU A 223 1.31 -22.72 -30.15
N ASN A 224 0.73 -23.78 -29.60
CA ASN A 224 0.79 -25.12 -30.18
C ASN A 224 0.07 -25.19 -31.53
N VAL A 225 -1.12 -24.58 -31.65
CA VAL A 225 -1.86 -24.52 -32.93
C VAL A 225 -1.10 -23.70 -33.96
N LEU A 226 -0.61 -22.52 -33.59
CA LEU A 226 0.15 -21.65 -34.50
C LEU A 226 1.44 -22.36 -34.98
N ARG A 227 2.17 -23.01 -34.08
CA ARG A 227 3.40 -23.74 -34.44
C ARG A 227 3.12 -24.95 -35.33
N ARG A 228 2.00 -25.65 -35.12
CA ARG A 228 1.58 -26.75 -36.01
C ARG A 228 1.27 -26.25 -37.42
N ARG A 229 0.54 -25.13 -37.55
CA ARG A 229 0.25 -24.53 -38.88
C ARG A 229 1.53 -24.14 -39.62
N VAL A 230 2.45 -23.45 -38.93
CA VAL A 230 3.75 -23.08 -39.52
C VAL A 230 4.54 -24.32 -39.94
N GLY A 231 4.58 -25.36 -39.09
CA GLY A 231 5.27 -26.61 -39.43
C GLY A 231 4.61 -27.40 -40.58
N GLU A 232 3.30 -27.32 -40.75
CA GLU A 232 2.58 -27.89 -41.89
C GLU A 232 2.87 -27.12 -43.18
N GLU A 233 2.89 -25.79 -43.14
CA GLU A 233 3.26 -24.95 -44.29
C GLU A 233 4.70 -25.20 -44.74
N GLU A 234 5.66 -25.30 -43.81
CA GLU A 234 7.05 -25.66 -44.13
C GLU A 234 7.17 -27.05 -44.77
N ARG A 235 6.38 -28.03 -44.31
CA ARG A 235 6.35 -29.39 -44.89
C ARG A 235 5.74 -29.41 -46.28
N LEU A 236 4.65 -28.67 -46.51
CA LEU A 236 4.03 -28.56 -47.81
C LEU A 236 4.97 -27.88 -48.82
N LEU A 237 5.69 -26.83 -48.41
CA LEU A 237 6.71 -26.19 -49.24
C LEU A 237 7.85 -27.17 -49.59
N LYS A 238 8.36 -27.95 -48.63
CA LYS A 238 9.35 -29.01 -48.90
C LYS A 238 8.85 -30.07 -49.88
N CYS A 239 7.65 -30.60 -49.68
CA CYS A 239 7.05 -31.58 -50.59
C CYS A 239 6.78 -31.00 -51.98
N GLN A 240 6.44 -29.70 -52.08
CA GLN A 240 6.25 -29.05 -53.38
C GLN A 240 7.57 -28.94 -54.13
N VAL A 241 8.67 -28.58 -53.44
CA VAL A 241 10.03 -28.56 -53.99
C VAL A 241 10.49 -29.96 -54.43
N GLU A 242 10.23 -31.01 -53.63
CA GLU A 242 10.53 -32.39 -54.04
C GLU A 242 9.70 -32.84 -55.25
N LYS A 243 8.42 -32.47 -55.33
CA LYS A 243 7.56 -32.78 -56.48
C LYS A 243 8.03 -32.06 -57.74
N THR A 244 8.43 -30.79 -57.67
CA THR A 244 9.05 -30.08 -58.82
C THR A 244 10.40 -30.66 -59.21
N ALA A 245 11.15 -31.30 -58.30
CA ALA A 245 12.38 -32.03 -58.63
C ALA A 245 12.11 -33.42 -59.26
N LEU A 246 11.03 -34.11 -58.88
CA LEU A 246 10.65 -35.42 -59.42
C LEU A 246 9.93 -35.35 -60.78
N LEU A 247 9.20 -34.27 -61.06
CA LEU A 247 8.53 -34.02 -62.35
C LEU A 247 9.45 -34.05 -63.58
N PRO A 248 10.63 -33.38 -63.62
CA PRO A 248 11.56 -33.48 -64.75
C PRO A 248 12.16 -34.89 -64.91
N LEU A 249 12.28 -35.65 -63.81
CA LEU A 249 12.78 -37.02 -63.81
C LEU A 249 11.75 -38.02 -64.38
N LEU A 250 10.45 -37.78 -64.15
CA LEU A 250 9.36 -38.54 -64.76
C LEU A 250 9.10 -38.12 -66.21
N LEU A 251 9.16 -36.82 -66.53
CA LEU A 251 9.05 -36.31 -67.89
C LEU A 251 10.18 -36.83 -68.78
N SER A 252 11.43 -36.89 -68.29
CA SER A 252 12.54 -37.47 -69.06
C SER A 252 12.37 -38.98 -69.34
N ARG A 253 11.72 -39.73 -68.44
CA ARG A 253 11.36 -41.15 -68.65
C ARG A 253 10.18 -41.35 -69.60
N LEU A 254 9.23 -40.40 -69.66
CA LEU A 254 8.13 -40.44 -70.62
C LEU A 254 8.58 -39.98 -72.01
N VAL A 255 9.40 -38.94 -72.10
CA VAL A 255 9.99 -38.46 -73.36
C VAL A 255 10.89 -39.53 -73.98
N SER A 256 11.65 -40.29 -73.19
CA SER A 256 12.47 -41.39 -73.72
C SER A 256 11.63 -42.58 -74.21
N LYS A 257 10.41 -42.79 -73.70
CA LYS A 257 9.46 -43.78 -74.23
C LYS A 257 8.69 -43.27 -75.45
N PHE A 258 8.30 -41.99 -75.48
CA PHE A 258 7.55 -41.40 -76.59
C PHE A 258 8.42 -41.11 -77.83
N LYS A 259 9.72 -40.81 -77.63
CA LYS A 259 10.69 -40.64 -78.73
C LYS A 259 11.02 -41.96 -79.46
N ARG A 260 10.55 -43.10 -78.95
CA ARG A 260 10.72 -44.41 -79.60
C ARG A 260 9.50 -44.85 -80.43
N GLN A 261 8.35 -44.17 -80.33
CA GLN A 261 7.09 -44.64 -80.92
C GLN A 261 6.46 -43.74 -81.99
N ASN A 262 7.07 -42.60 -82.34
CA ASN A 262 6.59 -41.75 -83.45
C ASN A 262 7.66 -41.62 -84.55
N ARG A 263 7.86 -42.70 -85.31
CA ARG A 263 8.40 -42.67 -86.66
C ARG A 263 7.62 -43.66 -87.52
N GLU A 264 6.32 -43.44 -87.65
CA GLU A 264 5.51 -43.91 -88.78
C GLU A 264 4.12 -43.22 -88.79
N LEU A 265 3.77 -42.73 -89.98
CA LEU A 265 2.43 -42.38 -90.52
C LEU A 265 1.70 -41.06 -90.13
N SER A 266 1.83 -40.10 -91.04
CA SER A 266 0.83 -39.26 -91.75
C SER A 266 -0.60 -39.03 -91.23
N GLN A 267 -1.00 -37.75 -91.34
CA GLN A 267 -2.30 -37.15 -91.76
C GLN A 267 -3.43 -36.78 -90.74
N SER A 268 -3.75 -35.46 -90.78
CA SER A 268 -5.08 -34.82 -90.86
C SER A 268 -5.77 -34.16 -89.63
N SER A 269 -6.24 -32.93 -89.89
CA SER A 269 -7.41 -32.17 -89.34
C SER A 269 -7.39 -31.53 -87.94
N SER A 270 -7.85 -30.27 -87.91
CA SER A 270 -8.26 -29.42 -86.75
C SER A 270 -9.73 -29.69 -86.35
N PRO A 271 -10.40 -29.05 -85.33
CA PRO A 271 -10.01 -28.21 -84.17
C PRO A 271 -10.71 -28.64 -82.81
N SER A 272 -10.56 -27.86 -81.72
CA SER A 272 -11.59 -27.50 -80.67
C SER A 272 -11.25 -27.58 -79.15
N SER A 273 -11.41 -26.41 -78.50
CA SER A 273 -11.89 -26.04 -77.14
C SER A 273 -11.76 -26.92 -75.87
N SER A 274 -11.05 -26.39 -74.85
CA SER A 274 -11.58 -25.80 -73.58
C SER A 274 -10.66 -26.04 -72.35
N PRO A 275 -10.49 -25.07 -71.42
CA PRO A 275 -10.04 -25.35 -70.07
C PRO A 275 -11.14 -25.00 -69.03
N SER A 276 -11.40 -25.91 -68.09
CA SER A 276 -12.30 -25.68 -66.95
C SER A 276 -11.71 -26.29 -65.69
N ARG A 277 -11.33 -25.45 -64.71
CA ARG A 277 -11.57 -25.70 -63.27
C ARG A 277 -11.16 -24.56 -62.33
N GLY A 278 -10.21 -23.69 -62.72
CA GLY A 278 -9.73 -22.60 -61.85
C GLY A 278 -10.74 -21.48 -61.61
N HIS A 279 -11.54 -21.12 -62.63
CA HIS A 279 -12.42 -19.96 -62.55
C HIS A 279 -13.63 -20.13 -61.60
N LYS A 280 -14.04 -21.38 -61.31
CA LYS A 280 -15.16 -21.68 -60.40
C LYS A 280 -14.80 -21.55 -58.92
N LEU A 281 -13.51 -21.65 -58.56
CA LEU A 281 -13.05 -21.49 -57.17
C LEU A 281 -12.85 -20.03 -56.81
N ILE A 282 -12.31 -19.24 -57.73
CA ILE A 282 -12.11 -17.79 -57.56
C ILE A 282 -13.47 -17.08 -57.38
N LEU A 283 -14.48 -17.48 -58.17
CA LEU A 283 -15.82 -16.88 -58.08
C LEU A 283 -16.52 -17.20 -56.74
N LYS A 284 -16.24 -18.37 -56.13
CA LYS A 284 -16.77 -18.72 -54.80
C LYS A 284 -16.09 -17.93 -53.68
N ALA A 285 -14.79 -17.68 -53.77
CA ALA A 285 -14.07 -16.89 -52.78
C ALA A 285 -14.54 -15.42 -52.76
N ILE A 286 -14.77 -14.84 -53.94
CA ILE A 286 -15.28 -13.46 -54.07
C ILE A 286 -16.70 -13.35 -53.48
N LEU A 287 -17.56 -14.34 -53.74
CA LEU A 287 -18.95 -14.30 -53.26
C LEU A 287 -19.04 -14.41 -51.72
N VAL A 288 -18.16 -15.19 -51.09
CA VAL A 288 -18.07 -15.30 -49.62
C VAL A 288 -17.53 -14.01 -49.00
N ALA A 289 -16.54 -13.37 -49.63
CA ALA A 289 -16.00 -12.09 -49.16
C ALA A 289 -17.05 -10.97 -49.20
N VAL A 290 -17.85 -10.90 -50.28
CA VAL A 290 -18.93 -9.90 -50.40
C VAL A 290 -20.03 -10.16 -49.36
N ALA A 291 -20.41 -11.42 -49.12
CA ALA A 291 -21.41 -11.75 -48.10
C ALA A 291 -20.96 -11.38 -46.67
N ALA A 292 -19.67 -11.57 -46.35
CA ALA A 292 -19.10 -11.18 -45.07
C ALA A 292 -19.08 -9.65 -44.86
N ILE A 293 -18.80 -8.89 -45.92
CA ILE A 293 -18.80 -7.42 -45.87
C ILE A 293 -20.22 -6.88 -45.70
N VAL A 294 -21.21 -7.45 -46.41
CA VAL A 294 -22.61 -7.06 -46.27
C VAL A 294 -23.15 -7.40 -44.88
N TYR A 295 -22.78 -8.58 -44.33
CA TYR A 295 -23.14 -8.96 -42.97
C TYR A 295 -22.51 -8.03 -41.91
N PHE A 296 -21.26 -7.61 -42.12
CA PHE A 296 -20.56 -6.67 -41.22
C PHE A 296 -21.18 -5.27 -41.24
N TYR A 297 -21.68 -4.82 -42.39
CA TYR A 297 -22.40 -3.53 -42.48
C TYR A 297 -23.79 -3.61 -41.85
N LEU A 298 -24.53 -4.70 -42.04
CA LEU A 298 -25.86 -4.88 -41.45
C LEU A 298 -25.85 -5.02 -39.91
N LEU A 299 -24.74 -5.42 -39.31
CA LEU A 299 -24.62 -5.58 -37.85
C LEU A 299 -24.21 -4.27 -37.13
N ASN A 300 -23.75 -3.26 -37.87
CA ASN A 300 -23.27 -1.99 -37.31
C ASN A 300 -24.26 -0.81 -37.51
N ASP A 301 -25.43 -1.06 -38.11
CA ASP A 301 -26.50 -0.07 -38.33
C ASP A 301 -27.73 -0.28 -37.40
N GLU A 302 -27.58 -1.03 -36.30
CA GLU A 302 -28.50 -1.02 -35.13
C GLU A 302 -27.86 -0.41 -33.88
#